data_AF-A0A6C0IZS2-F1
#
_entry.id   AF-A0A6C0IZS2-F1
#
_cell.length_a   1.000
_cell.length_b   1.000
_cell.length_c   1.000
_cell.angle_alpha   90.00
_cell.angle_beta   90.00
_cell.angle_gamma   90.00
#
_symmetry.space_group_name_H-M   'P 1'
#
loop_
_entity.id
_entity.type
_entity.pdbx_description
1 polymer ?
#
loop_
_entity_poly.entity_id
_entity_poly.type
_entity_poly.pdbx_seq_one_letter_code
_entity_poly.pdbx_strand_id
1 'polypeptide(L)'
;MDKRNYTYKTPVLKNNKYISYVDNSSKIFLNDIKIKSINKLIDDKGYVLKIFIPNINDASINEIIDYDLNAINTITKNIGEWFNKDLSEDEIIELYKISFCEQTSTLSVILSSNKFTKYNINNNELNDNNDIINIIRNNKKLKKYIISVEIENIGLYFLSDNCFNKWVIKSINLTDIEDEENIYNKCEIEESLLENVTNVNHIINTKIKDYTKNKEDINKLYDKIINTKNNKMWIELINKLNILLKNY
;
A
#
# COMPACT_ATOMS: atom_id res chain seq x y z
N MET A 1 13.30 -7.96 21.14
CA MET A 1 13.50 -7.65 19.71
C MET A 1 15.00 -7.69 19.46
N ASP A 2 15.49 -8.74 18.82
CA ASP A 2 16.91 -8.85 18.48
C ASP A 2 17.26 -7.76 17.47
N LYS A 3 18.12 -6.81 17.87
CA LYS A 3 18.74 -5.86 16.95
C LYS A 3 19.59 -6.67 15.97
N ARG A 4 19.15 -6.74 14.72
CA ARG A 4 19.96 -7.31 13.63
C ARG A 4 21.20 -6.44 13.47
N ASN A 5 22.35 -6.92 13.91
CA ASN A 5 23.61 -6.20 13.79
C ASN A 5 24.26 -6.50 12.42
N TYR A 6 23.84 -5.78 11.38
CA TYR A 6 24.64 -5.70 10.16
C TYR A 6 25.83 -4.75 10.39
N THR A 7 26.99 -5.12 9.85
CA THR A 7 28.26 -4.42 10.11
C THR A 7 28.91 -4.02 8.80
N TYR A 8 29.33 -2.77 8.71
CA TYR A 8 30.07 -2.23 7.57
C TYR A 8 31.56 -2.47 7.75
N LYS A 9 32.23 -3.00 6.71
CA LYS A 9 33.67 -3.23 6.69
C LYS A 9 34.46 -1.95 6.43
N THR A 10 35.76 -1.97 6.68
CA THR A 10 36.66 -0.91 6.22
C THR A 10 36.50 -0.70 4.71
N PRO A 11 36.31 0.56 4.23
CA PRO A 11 36.12 0.84 2.81
C PRO A 11 37.32 0.42 1.96
N VAL A 12 37.04 -0.13 0.78
CA VAL A 12 38.06 -0.46 -0.23
C VAL A 12 37.87 0.36 -1.49
N LEU A 13 38.96 0.85 -2.07
CA LEU A 13 38.93 1.61 -3.33
C LEU A 13 38.64 0.68 -4.51
N LYS A 14 37.60 0.98 -5.29
CA LYS A 14 37.26 0.31 -6.55
C LYS A 14 36.70 1.31 -7.55
N ASN A 15 37.30 1.41 -8.73
CA ASN A 15 36.81 2.24 -9.84
C ASN A 15 36.50 3.69 -9.40
N ASN A 16 37.48 4.37 -8.80
CA ASN A 16 37.41 5.77 -8.33
C ASN A 16 36.35 6.06 -7.25
N LYS A 17 35.95 5.04 -6.48
CA LYS A 17 35.07 5.20 -5.31
C LYS A 17 35.46 4.23 -4.20
N TYR A 18 35.17 4.59 -2.96
CA TYR A 18 35.34 3.68 -1.83
C TYR A 18 34.04 2.94 -1.56
N ILE A 19 34.16 1.64 -1.26
CA ILE A 19 33.03 0.77 -1.00
C ILE A 19 33.28 0.06 0.34
N SER A 20 32.41 0.30 1.29
CA SER A 20 32.32 -0.48 2.52
C SER A 20 31.23 -1.54 2.34
N TYR A 21 31.63 -2.81 2.23
CA TYR A 21 30.66 -3.90 2.12
C TYR A 21 30.00 -4.17 3.47
N VAL A 22 28.73 -4.53 3.42
CA VAL A 22 27.96 -4.94 4.60
C VAL A 22 28.00 -6.45 4.76
N ASP A 23 28.26 -6.91 5.99
CA ASP A 23 28.05 -8.30 6.38
C ASP A 23 26.67 -8.45 7.04
N ASN A 24 26.06 -9.63 6.84
CA ASN A 24 24.76 -9.99 7.42
C ASN A 24 23.62 -9.03 7.01
N SER A 25 23.63 -8.52 5.77
CA SER A 25 22.49 -7.76 5.28
C SER A 25 21.24 -8.61 5.24
N SER A 26 20.14 -8.07 5.75
CA SER A 26 18.83 -8.68 5.68
C SER A 26 18.16 -8.32 4.37
N LYS A 27 17.40 -9.28 3.83
CA LYS A 27 16.52 -9.06 2.69
C LYS A 27 15.26 -8.35 3.16
N ILE A 28 14.90 -7.28 2.46
CA ILE A 28 13.71 -6.48 2.72
C ILE A 28 12.72 -6.73 1.58
N PHE A 29 11.50 -7.10 1.93
CA PHE A 29 10.41 -7.35 0.97
C PHE A 29 9.54 -6.11 0.85
N LEU A 30 9.30 -5.67 -0.39
CA LEU A 30 8.41 -4.56 -0.70
C LEU A 30 7.32 -5.07 -1.64
N ASN A 31 6.07 -4.82 -1.27
CA ASN A 31 4.89 -5.24 -2.00
C ASN A 31 4.17 -4.07 -2.65
N ASP A 32 3.51 -4.34 -3.77
CA ASP A 32 2.70 -3.38 -4.53
C ASP A 32 3.46 -2.07 -4.87
N ILE A 33 4.74 -2.20 -5.24
CA ILE A 33 5.57 -1.06 -5.60
C ILE A 33 5.24 -0.58 -7.02
N LYS A 34 5.50 0.70 -7.29
CA LYS A 34 5.36 1.26 -8.65
C LYS A 34 6.70 1.74 -9.18
N ILE A 35 7.11 1.26 -10.34
CA ILE A 35 8.33 1.74 -10.98
C ILE A 35 8.06 3.11 -11.60
N LYS A 36 8.72 4.16 -11.08
CA LYS A 36 8.57 5.54 -11.54
C LYS A 36 9.52 5.88 -12.67
N SER A 37 10.73 5.33 -12.65
CA SER A 37 11.70 5.48 -13.74
C SER A 37 12.67 4.31 -13.79
N ILE A 38 13.25 4.10 -14.98
CA ILE A 38 14.25 3.08 -15.26
C ILE A 38 15.37 3.71 -16.09
N ASN A 39 16.60 3.68 -15.56
CA ASN A 39 17.78 4.22 -16.24
C ASN A 39 18.82 3.12 -16.41
N LYS A 40 19.42 3.03 -17.59
CA LYS A 40 20.46 2.03 -17.87
C LYS A 40 21.75 2.42 -17.14
N LEU A 41 22.40 1.46 -16.47
CA LEU A 41 23.74 1.65 -15.92
C LEU A 41 24.77 1.63 -17.05
N ILE A 42 25.90 2.32 -16.84
CA ILE A 42 27.04 2.33 -17.76
C ILE A 42 27.60 0.90 -17.88
N ASP A 43 28.09 0.54 -19.07
CA ASP A 43 28.65 -0.77 -19.43
C ASP A 43 27.69 -1.97 -19.32
N ASP A 44 26.38 -1.76 -19.51
CA ASP A 44 25.37 -2.83 -19.57
C ASP A 44 25.29 -3.70 -18.28
N LYS A 45 25.72 -3.12 -17.15
CA LYS A 45 25.74 -3.79 -15.82
C LYS A 45 24.36 -3.91 -15.15
N GLY A 46 23.32 -3.41 -15.80
CA GLY A 46 21.93 -3.45 -15.34
C GLY A 46 21.23 -2.10 -15.41
N TYR A 47 20.30 -1.86 -14.48
CA TYR A 47 19.45 -0.68 -14.44
C TYR A 47 19.35 -0.10 -13.02
N VAL A 48 19.18 1.21 -12.93
CA VAL A 48 18.70 1.90 -11.72
C VAL A 48 17.21 2.11 -11.88
N LEU A 49 16.44 1.56 -10.95
CA LEU A 49 15.00 1.78 -10.86
C LEU A 49 14.71 2.76 -9.72
N LYS A 50 13.90 3.78 -10.00
CA LYS A 50 13.27 4.57 -8.96
C LYS A 50 11.90 3.95 -8.68
N ILE A 51 11.72 3.39 -7.50
CA ILE A 51 10.48 2.73 -7.10
C ILE A 51 9.72 3.62 -6.11
N PHE A 52 8.41 3.73 -6.30
CA PHE A 52 7.49 4.27 -5.32
C PHE A 52 7.01 3.13 -4.43
N ILE A 53 7.06 3.35 -3.13
CA ILE A 53 6.74 2.37 -2.10
C ILE A 53 5.49 2.88 -1.35
N PRO A 54 4.35 2.19 -1.44
CA PRO A 54 3.15 2.56 -0.68
C PRO A 54 3.30 2.21 0.81
N ASN A 55 2.51 2.89 1.65
CA ASN A 55 2.52 2.80 3.12
C ASN A 55 2.21 1.39 3.67
N ILE A 56 1.65 0.47 2.87
CA ILE A 56 1.53 -0.94 3.29
C ILE A 56 2.90 -1.57 3.65
N ASN A 57 4.01 -0.94 3.22
CA ASN A 57 5.37 -1.35 3.50
C ASN A 57 6.04 -0.56 4.65
N ASP A 58 5.29 0.09 5.54
CA ASP A 58 5.85 0.94 6.61
C ASP A 58 6.92 0.23 7.45
N ALA A 59 6.73 -1.05 7.77
CA ALA A 59 7.74 -1.83 8.51
C ALA A 59 9.07 -1.95 7.74
N SER A 60 8.99 -2.16 6.43
CA SER A 60 10.14 -2.26 5.53
C SER A 60 10.79 -0.90 5.27
N ILE A 61 9.99 0.17 5.21
CA ILE A 61 10.47 1.55 5.14
C ILE A 61 11.27 1.88 6.41
N ASN A 62 10.76 1.54 7.59
CA ASN A 62 11.47 1.74 8.85
C ASN A 62 12.79 0.96 8.89
N GLU A 63 12.82 -0.28 8.38
CA GLU A 63 14.07 -1.05 8.30
C GLU A 63 15.10 -0.35 7.38
N ILE A 64 14.66 0.22 6.24
CA ILE A 64 15.54 1.00 5.35
C ILE A 64 16.09 2.27 6.06
N ILE A 65 15.25 2.96 6.83
CA ILE A 65 15.66 4.15 7.61
C ILE A 65 16.68 3.74 8.69
N ASP A 66 16.48 2.61 9.36
CA ASP A 66 17.45 2.08 10.33
C ASP A 66 18.81 1.80 9.68
N TYR A 67 18.82 1.30 8.43
CA TYR A 67 20.05 1.12 7.64
C TYR A 67 20.81 2.42 7.41
N ASP A 68 20.11 3.52 7.18
CA ASP A 68 20.70 4.84 6.99
C ASP A 68 21.24 5.39 8.31
N LEU A 69 20.46 5.30 9.39
CA LEU A 69 20.91 5.72 10.73
C LEU A 69 22.14 4.93 11.19
N ASN A 70 22.19 3.62 10.95
CA ASN A 70 23.36 2.82 11.28
C ASN A 70 24.57 3.17 10.40
N ALA A 71 24.35 3.47 9.12
CA ALA A 71 25.43 3.90 8.22
C ALA A 71 26.04 5.22 8.69
N ILE A 72 25.23 6.23 8.98
CA ILE A 72 25.66 7.54 9.50
C ILE A 72 26.47 7.33 10.79
N ASN A 73 25.92 6.61 11.77
CA ASN A 73 26.61 6.30 13.02
C ASN A 73 27.96 5.58 12.80
N THR A 74 28.03 4.69 11.81
CA THR A 74 29.26 3.96 11.50
C THR A 74 30.30 4.88 10.87
N ILE A 75 29.89 5.77 9.96
CA ILE A 75 30.78 6.77 9.36
C ILE A 75 31.34 7.66 10.47
N THR A 76 30.49 8.24 11.32
CA THR A 76 30.92 9.16 12.40
C THR A 76 31.96 8.54 13.32
N LYS A 77 31.80 7.25 13.66
CA LYS A 77 32.74 6.55 14.55
C LYS A 77 34.07 6.18 13.89
N ASN A 78 34.10 6.00 12.57
CA ASN A 78 35.25 5.42 11.87
C ASN A 78 35.90 6.37 10.84
N ILE A 79 35.37 7.58 10.62
CA ILE A 79 35.84 8.49 9.56
C ILE A 79 37.34 8.82 9.68
N GLY A 80 37.82 9.01 10.92
CA GLY A 80 39.24 9.25 11.21
C GLY A 80 40.13 8.08 10.78
N GLU A 81 39.72 6.85 11.07
CA GLU A 81 40.48 5.65 10.68
C GLU A 81 40.36 5.38 9.16
N TRP A 82 39.15 5.48 8.61
CA TRP A 82 38.88 5.11 7.23
C TRP A 82 39.47 6.06 6.21
N PHE A 83 39.50 7.36 6.51
CA PHE A 83 39.86 8.39 5.54
C PHE A 83 40.90 9.40 6.04
N ASN A 84 41.36 9.28 7.29
CA ASN A 84 42.22 10.28 7.93
C ASN A 84 41.62 11.70 7.83
N LYS A 85 40.32 11.78 8.13
CA LYS A 85 39.52 13.01 8.13
C LYS A 85 38.86 13.18 9.49
N ASP A 86 38.70 14.44 9.88
CA ASP A 86 37.90 14.83 11.02
C ASP A 86 36.69 15.57 10.47
N LEU A 87 35.52 14.94 10.52
CA LEU A 87 34.25 15.50 10.07
C LEU A 87 33.29 15.46 11.25
N SER A 88 32.58 16.56 11.46
CA SER A 88 31.48 16.62 12.41
C SER A 88 30.30 15.75 11.95
N GLU A 89 29.41 15.41 12.89
CA GLU A 89 28.20 14.66 12.57
C GLU A 89 27.30 15.41 11.57
N ASP A 90 27.19 16.74 11.70
CA ASP A 90 26.41 17.58 10.78
C ASP A 90 26.99 17.54 9.35
N GLU A 91 28.32 17.62 9.20
CA GLU A 91 28.96 17.49 7.88
C GLU A 91 28.73 16.10 7.26
N ILE A 92 28.72 15.04 8.09
CA ILE A 92 28.42 13.69 7.62
C ILE A 92 26.96 13.59 7.16
N ILE A 93 26.02 14.16 7.91
CA ILE A 93 24.60 14.19 7.55
C ILE A 93 24.39 14.95 6.24
N GLU A 94 25.06 16.08 6.03
CA GLU A 94 24.99 16.84 4.77
C GLU A 94 25.52 16.05 3.57
N LEU A 95 26.60 15.28 3.76
CA LEU A 95 27.18 14.43 2.70
C LEU A 95 26.39 13.14 2.46
N TYR A 96 25.58 12.71 3.44
CA TYR A 96 24.86 11.45 3.38
C TYR A 96 23.55 11.60 2.60
N LYS A 97 23.42 10.83 1.51
CA LYS A 97 22.17 10.72 0.77
C LYS A 97 21.33 9.59 1.36
N ILE A 98 20.25 9.99 2.05
CA ILE A 98 19.24 9.07 2.57
C ILE A 98 18.67 8.19 1.46
N SER A 99 18.42 6.92 1.81
CA SER A 99 17.92 5.90 0.89
C SER A 99 16.47 6.17 0.49
N PHE A 100 15.60 6.35 1.50
CA PHE A 100 14.17 6.57 1.29
C PHE A 100 13.83 8.06 1.31
N CYS A 101 13.20 8.54 0.23
CA CYS A 101 12.72 9.91 0.12
C CYS A 101 11.26 9.97 0.55
N GLU A 102 10.99 10.43 1.78
CA GLU A 102 9.65 10.52 2.36
C GLU A 102 8.68 11.36 1.52
N GLN A 103 9.13 12.54 1.04
CA GLN A 103 8.30 13.47 0.26
C GLN A 103 7.70 12.85 -1.00
N THR A 104 8.43 11.92 -1.63
CA THR A 104 7.99 11.25 -2.86
C THR A 104 7.64 9.78 -2.65
N SER A 105 7.82 9.29 -1.41
CA SER A 105 7.77 7.88 -1.01
C SER A 105 8.55 6.99 -1.98
N THR A 106 9.79 7.37 -2.31
CA THR A 106 10.60 6.65 -3.29
C THR A 106 11.95 6.16 -2.76
N LEU A 107 12.43 5.07 -3.38
CA LEU A 107 13.73 4.47 -3.16
C LEU A 107 14.41 4.23 -4.52
N SER A 108 15.73 4.41 -4.58
CA SER A 108 16.53 4.01 -5.75
C SER A 108 17.15 2.64 -5.52
N VAL A 109 16.88 1.70 -6.41
CA VAL A 109 17.36 0.31 -6.32
C VAL A 109 18.01 -0.12 -7.62
N ILE A 110 18.99 -1.02 -7.53
CA ILE A 110 19.70 -1.52 -8.70
C ILE A 110 19.18 -2.88 -9.09
N LEU A 111 18.75 -3.00 -10.34
CA LEU A 111 18.46 -4.26 -10.98
C LEU A 111 19.69 -4.68 -11.77
N SER A 112 20.50 -5.59 -11.23
CA SER A 112 21.70 -6.05 -11.91
C SER A 112 21.35 -6.97 -13.08
N SER A 113 22.16 -6.97 -14.14
CA SER A 113 22.07 -7.94 -15.24
C SER A 113 22.71 -9.30 -14.90
N ASN A 114 23.15 -9.51 -13.65
CA ASN A 114 23.82 -10.74 -13.22
C ASN A 114 22.83 -11.86 -12.89
N LYS A 115 23.34 -13.11 -12.84
CA LYS A 115 22.55 -14.33 -12.58
C LYS A 115 21.98 -14.45 -11.14
N PHE A 116 22.22 -13.47 -10.29
CA PHE A 116 21.86 -13.54 -8.86
C PHE A 116 20.54 -12.85 -8.53
N THR A 117 19.92 -12.19 -9.50
CA THR A 117 18.55 -11.67 -9.38
C THR A 117 17.57 -12.69 -9.97
N LYS A 118 16.55 -13.04 -9.19
CA LYS A 118 15.44 -13.90 -9.64
C LYS A 118 14.32 -13.06 -10.25
N TYR A 119 13.75 -13.55 -11.33
CA TYR A 119 12.77 -12.86 -12.15
C TYR A 119 11.55 -13.76 -12.26
N ASN A 120 10.40 -13.36 -11.72
CA ASN A 120 9.19 -14.18 -11.78
C ASN A 120 8.01 -13.42 -12.37
N ILE A 121 7.24 -14.10 -13.22
CA ILE A 121 5.92 -13.64 -13.69
C ILE A 121 4.89 -14.70 -13.32
N ASN A 122 3.84 -14.33 -12.59
CA ASN A 122 2.80 -15.25 -12.10
C ASN A 122 3.39 -16.51 -11.44
N ASN A 123 4.40 -16.31 -10.59
CA ASN A 123 5.17 -17.37 -9.92
C ASN A 123 5.97 -18.31 -10.85
N ASN A 124 6.10 -17.99 -12.13
CA ASN A 124 6.98 -18.70 -13.05
C ASN A 124 8.33 -17.99 -13.15
N GLU A 125 9.41 -18.71 -12.81
CA GLU A 125 10.79 -18.20 -12.90
C GLU A 125 11.22 -18.05 -14.37
N LEU A 126 11.78 -16.89 -14.70
CA LEU A 126 12.30 -16.56 -16.02
C LEU A 126 13.81 -16.75 -16.07
N ASN A 127 14.28 -17.24 -17.22
CA ASN A 127 15.70 -17.47 -17.47
C ASN A 127 16.44 -16.24 -18.04
N ASP A 128 15.71 -15.23 -18.53
CA ASP A 128 16.28 -14.01 -19.13
C ASP A 128 15.66 -12.74 -18.51
N ASN A 129 16.50 -11.74 -18.26
CA ASN A 129 16.12 -10.46 -17.68
C ASN A 129 15.44 -9.52 -18.70
N ASN A 130 15.63 -9.74 -20.00
CA ASN A 130 15.12 -8.85 -21.05
C ASN A 130 13.60 -8.75 -21.05
N ASP A 131 12.90 -9.83 -20.75
CA ASP A 131 11.43 -9.88 -20.76
C ASP A 131 10.82 -8.98 -19.69
N ILE A 132 11.36 -9.00 -18.47
CA ILE A 132 10.90 -8.13 -17.39
C ILE A 132 11.23 -6.67 -17.68
N ILE A 133 12.41 -6.37 -18.22
CA ILE A 133 12.75 -5.00 -18.61
C ILE A 133 11.80 -4.48 -19.70
N ASN A 134 11.41 -5.34 -20.65
CA ASN A 134 10.45 -4.99 -21.69
C ASN A 134 9.04 -4.72 -21.13
N ILE A 135 8.61 -5.47 -20.12
CA ILE A 135 7.34 -5.23 -19.41
C ILE A 135 7.42 -3.91 -18.63
N ILE A 136 8.50 -3.70 -17.86
CA ILE A 136 8.72 -2.49 -17.06
C ILE A 136 8.75 -1.23 -17.93
N ARG A 137 9.40 -1.28 -19.09
CA ARG A 137 9.44 -0.15 -20.04
C ARG A 137 8.10 0.15 -20.68
N ASN A 138 7.21 -0.84 -20.77
CA ASN A 138 5.89 -0.67 -21.34
C ASN A 138 4.88 -0.31 -20.25
N ASN A 139 4.73 0.99 -19.97
CA ASN A 139 3.80 1.51 -18.96
C ASN A 139 2.35 0.99 -19.08
N LYS A 140 1.87 0.69 -20.30
CA LYS A 140 0.52 0.13 -20.49
C LYS A 140 0.44 -1.32 -20.01
N LYS A 141 1.47 -2.13 -20.30
CA LYS A 141 1.57 -3.51 -19.80
C LYS A 141 1.81 -3.52 -18.29
N LEU A 142 2.72 -2.69 -17.80
CA LEU A 142 3.09 -2.64 -16.38
C LEU A 142 1.89 -2.37 -15.44
N LYS A 143 0.92 -1.56 -15.89
CA LYS A 143 -0.31 -1.29 -15.13
C LYS A 143 -1.17 -2.53 -14.86
N LYS A 144 -0.96 -3.62 -15.59
CA LYS A 144 -1.65 -4.90 -15.40
C LYS A 144 -0.96 -5.79 -14.37
N TYR A 145 0.11 -5.34 -13.72
CA TYR A 145 0.86 -6.15 -12.77
C TYR A 145 0.89 -5.49 -11.39
N ILE A 146 0.70 -6.32 -10.36
CA ILE A 146 1.17 -6.05 -9.01
C ILE A 146 2.65 -6.41 -8.97
N ILE A 147 3.48 -5.50 -8.48
CA ILE A 147 4.93 -5.66 -8.46
C ILE A 147 5.39 -5.80 -7.01
N SER A 148 6.05 -6.91 -6.72
CA SER A 148 6.77 -7.10 -5.46
C SER A 148 8.26 -7.27 -5.72
N VAL A 149 9.09 -6.72 -4.83
CA VAL A 149 10.55 -6.83 -4.93
C VAL A 149 11.14 -7.25 -3.59
N GLU A 150 12.16 -8.11 -3.65
CA GLU A 150 13.07 -8.35 -2.54
C GLU A 150 14.35 -7.56 -2.81
N ILE A 151 14.75 -6.71 -1.86
CA ILE A 151 15.95 -5.88 -1.96
C ILE A 151 16.93 -6.23 -0.83
N GLU A 152 18.20 -5.94 -1.06
CA GLU A 152 19.26 -6.14 -0.08
C GLU A 152 20.26 -4.98 -0.16
N ASN A 153 20.75 -4.54 1.01
CA ASN A 153 21.84 -3.58 1.07
C ASN A 153 23.14 -4.33 0.77
N ILE A 154 23.94 -3.84 -0.18
CA ILE A 154 25.23 -4.46 -0.52
C ILE A 154 26.43 -3.68 0.03
N GLY A 155 26.18 -2.57 0.70
CA GLY A 155 27.19 -1.74 1.33
C GLY A 155 26.97 -0.24 1.13
N LEU A 156 27.85 0.50 1.80
CA LEU A 156 27.95 1.94 1.79
C LEU A 156 28.97 2.38 0.73
N TYR A 157 28.56 3.31 -0.13
CA TYR A 157 29.35 3.82 -1.24
C TYR A 157 29.75 5.26 -0.95
N PHE A 158 31.03 5.57 -1.13
CA PHE A 158 31.57 6.91 -1.00
C PHE A 158 32.04 7.40 -2.37
N LEU A 159 31.37 8.44 -2.85
CA LEU A 159 31.78 9.22 -4.01
C LEU A 159 32.54 10.46 -3.54
N SER A 160 33.03 11.26 -4.50
CA SER A 160 33.77 12.49 -4.19
C SER A 160 32.96 13.53 -3.42
N ASP A 161 31.65 13.52 -3.57
CA ASP A 161 30.72 14.59 -3.15
C ASP A 161 29.56 14.08 -2.28
N ASN A 162 29.44 12.77 -2.07
CA ASN A 162 28.38 12.19 -1.24
C ASN A 162 28.70 10.76 -0.85
N CYS A 163 27.96 10.24 0.13
CA CYS A 163 27.93 8.84 0.46
C CYS A 163 26.49 8.33 0.62
N PHE A 164 26.27 7.04 0.37
CA PHE A 164 24.92 6.45 0.44
C PHE A 164 24.93 4.93 0.53
N ASN A 165 23.86 4.39 1.10
CA ASN A 165 23.55 2.97 1.07
C ASN A 165 23.12 2.50 -0.32
N LYS A 166 23.75 1.43 -0.81
CA LYS A 166 23.43 0.87 -2.12
C LYS A 166 22.54 -0.36 -2.00
N TRP A 167 21.34 -0.24 -2.58
CA TRP A 167 20.32 -1.28 -2.59
C TRP A 167 20.28 -2.02 -3.93
N VAL A 168 20.16 -3.34 -3.88
CA VAL A 168 20.08 -4.21 -5.07
C VAL A 168 18.84 -5.09 -4.98
N ILE A 169 18.12 -5.23 -6.09
CA ILE A 169 17.00 -6.16 -6.23
C ILE A 169 17.55 -7.59 -6.34
N LYS A 170 17.13 -8.45 -5.41
CA LYS A 170 17.42 -9.88 -5.38
C LYS A 170 16.32 -10.72 -5.99
N SER A 171 15.07 -10.27 -5.90
CA SER A 171 13.99 -10.81 -6.73
C SER A 171 12.97 -9.75 -7.12
N ILE A 172 12.38 -9.92 -8.29
CA ILE A 172 11.22 -9.14 -8.74
C ILE A 172 10.14 -10.11 -9.20
N ASN A 173 8.95 -9.93 -8.65
CA ASN A 173 7.77 -10.71 -8.94
C ASN A 173 6.72 -9.80 -9.56
N LEU A 174 6.27 -10.15 -10.76
CA LEU A 174 5.15 -9.52 -11.44
C LEU A 174 3.97 -10.48 -11.38
N THR A 175 2.91 -10.11 -10.69
CA THR A 175 1.67 -10.88 -10.65
C THR A 175 0.65 -10.14 -11.49
N ASP A 176 0.15 -10.79 -12.54
CA ASP A 176 -0.95 -10.27 -13.34
C ASP A 176 -2.13 -9.96 -12.42
N ILE A 177 -2.65 -8.76 -12.56
CA ILE A 177 -4.00 -8.40 -12.17
C ILE A 177 -4.83 -9.04 -13.28
N GLU A 178 -5.25 -10.29 -13.09
CA GLU A 178 -6.20 -10.96 -13.98
C GLU A 178 -7.33 -9.97 -14.30
N ASP A 179 -7.77 -9.92 -15.58
CA ASP A 179 -8.83 -9.00 -16.02
C ASP A 179 -9.97 -9.03 -14.97
N GLU A 180 -10.28 -7.86 -14.41
CA GLU A 180 -11.26 -7.66 -13.33
C GLU A 180 -12.64 -8.30 -13.63
N GLU A 181 -12.89 -8.70 -14.88
CA GLU A 181 -14.10 -9.38 -15.34
C GLU A 181 -14.39 -10.73 -14.66
N ASN A 182 -13.39 -11.42 -14.08
CA ASN A 182 -13.60 -12.77 -13.49
C ASN A 182 -13.46 -12.85 -11.96
N ILE A 183 -13.07 -11.78 -11.26
CA ILE A 183 -12.89 -11.80 -9.80
C ILE A 183 -14.24 -11.78 -9.07
N TYR A 184 -15.22 -11.11 -9.67
CA TYR A 184 -16.57 -11.03 -9.15
C TYR A 184 -17.43 -12.09 -9.84
N ASN A 185 -17.86 -13.10 -9.09
CA ASN A 185 -18.90 -14.00 -9.57
C ASN A 185 -20.18 -13.19 -9.77
N LYS A 186 -20.45 -12.82 -11.04
CA LYS A 186 -21.63 -12.05 -11.43
C LYS A 186 -22.91 -12.62 -10.82
N CYS A 187 -23.02 -13.96 -10.74
CA CYS A 187 -24.19 -14.62 -10.17
C CYS A 187 -24.34 -14.30 -8.67
N GLU A 188 -23.25 -14.36 -7.89
CA GLU A 188 -23.29 -14.05 -6.45
C GLU A 188 -23.65 -12.59 -6.18
N ILE A 189 -23.15 -11.66 -7.00
CA ILE A 189 -23.50 -10.24 -6.91
C ILE A 189 -24.97 -10.04 -7.25
N GLU A 190 -25.45 -10.62 -8.35
CA GLU A 190 -26.85 -10.52 -8.78
C GLU A 190 -27.79 -11.14 -7.73
N GLU A 191 -27.41 -12.26 -7.11
CA GLU A 191 -28.14 -12.89 -6.01
C GLU A 191 -28.20 -12.00 -4.76
N SER A 192 -27.06 -11.43 -4.34
CA SER A 192 -27.02 -10.51 -3.19
C SER A 192 -27.84 -9.24 -3.44
N LEU A 193 -27.79 -8.69 -4.66
CA LEU A 193 -28.61 -7.55 -5.05
C LEU A 193 -30.10 -7.91 -5.05
N LEU A 194 -30.48 -9.09 -5.54
CA LEU A 194 -31.86 -9.56 -5.53
C LEU A 194 -32.38 -9.75 -4.09
N GLU A 195 -31.55 -10.28 -3.20
CA GLU A 195 -31.89 -10.41 -1.77
C GLU A 195 -32.13 -9.04 -1.15
N ASN A 196 -31.25 -8.07 -1.39
CA ASN A 196 -31.40 -6.70 -0.90
C ASN A 196 -32.67 -6.04 -1.43
N VAL A 197 -32.96 -6.17 -2.72
CA VAL A 197 -34.20 -5.66 -3.34
C VAL A 197 -35.43 -6.31 -2.70
N THR A 198 -35.38 -7.62 -2.46
CA THR A 198 -36.47 -8.37 -1.82
C THR A 198 -36.70 -7.90 -0.38
N ASN A 199 -35.64 -7.67 0.38
CA ASN A 199 -35.69 -7.16 1.75
C ASN A 199 -36.28 -5.75 1.80
N VAL A 200 -35.85 -4.86 0.90
CA VAL A 200 -36.42 -3.50 0.80
C VAL A 200 -37.90 -3.55 0.43
N ASN A 201 -38.28 -4.38 -0.55
CA ASN A 201 -39.68 -4.57 -0.92
C ASN A 201 -40.52 -5.10 0.24
N HIS A 202 -39.98 -6.03 1.03
CA HIS A 202 -40.67 -6.54 2.22
C HIS A 202 -40.91 -5.42 3.25
N ILE A 203 -39.90 -4.61 3.55
CA ILE A 203 -40.01 -3.48 4.49
C ILE A 203 -41.07 -2.48 4.01
N ILE A 204 -41.05 -2.13 2.71
CA ILE A 204 -42.02 -1.19 2.11
C ILE A 204 -43.43 -1.76 2.20
N ASN A 205 -43.62 -3.02 1.82
CA ASN A 205 -44.94 -3.67 1.86
C ASN A 205 -45.50 -3.76 3.27
N THR A 206 -44.66 -4.01 4.27
CA THR A 206 -45.07 -4.01 5.68
C THR A 206 -45.52 -2.62 6.12
N LYS A 207 -44.77 -1.56 5.78
CA LYS A 207 -45.18 -0.17 6.06
C LYS A 207 -46.51 0.18 5.37
N ILE A 208 -46.70 -0.21 4.10
CA ILE A 208 -47.95 0.01 3.38
C ILE A 208 -49.12 -0.67 4.10
N LYS A 209 -48.94 -1.91 4.57
CA LYS A 209 -49.96 -2.63 5.35
C LYS A 209 -50.30 -1.88 6.64
N ASP A 210 -49.29 -1.42 7.37
CA ASP A 210 -49.50 -0.65 8.60
C ASP A 210 -50.27 0.64 8.33
N TYR A 211 -49.84 1.45 7.36
CA TYR A 211 -50.57 2.68 6.98
C TYR A 211 -52.00 2.40 6.52
N THR A 212 -52.23 1.30 5.80
CA THR A 212 -53.58 0.90 5.36
C THR A 212 -54.46 0.56 6.55
N LYS A 213 -53.94 -0.22 7.51
CA LYS A 213 -54.66 -0.55 8.74
C LYS A 213 -54.96 0.70 9.58
N ASN A 214 -53.99 1.59 9.72
CA ASN A 214 -54.17 2.84 10.47
C ASN A 214 -55.24 3.73 9.83
N LYS A 215 -55.28 3.80 8.49
CA LYS A 215 -56.36 4.48 7.76
C LYS A 215 -57.73 3.87 8.05
N GLU A 216 -57.85 2.54 8.03
CA GLU A 216 -59.11 1.86 8.35
C GLU A 216 -59.55 2.11 9.80
N ASP A 217 -58.62 2.08 10.75
CA ASP A 217 -58.91 2.30 12.17
C ASP A 217 -59.34 3.76 12.44
N ILE A 218 -58.72 4.73 11.76
CA ILE A 218 -59.13 6.14 11.77
C ILE A 218 -60.56 6.29 11.25
N ASN A 219 -60.88 5.68 10.11
CA ASN A 219 -62.22 5.75 9.51
C ASN A 219 -63.28 5.10 10.43
N LYS A 220 -63.00 3.90 10.96
CA LYS A 220 -63.90 3.23 11.92
C LYS A 220 -64.13 4.06 13.18
N LEU A 221 -63.10 4.77 13.66
CA LEU A 221 -63.21 5.62 14.84
C LEU A 221 -64.03 6.89 14.53
N TYR A 222 -63.83 7.49 13.37
CA TYR A 222 -64.64 8.61 12.88
C TYR A 222 -66.13 8.22 12.77
N ASP A 223 -66.42 7.07 12.15
CA ASP A 223 -67.77 6.54 12.02
C ASP A 223 -68.44 6.31 13.40
N LYS A 224 -67.66 5.87 14.40
CA LYS A 224 -68.17 5.76 15.78
C LYS A 224 -68.49 7.12 16.40
N ILE A 225 -67.65 8.13 16.17
CA ILE A 225 -67.86 9.48 16.71
C ILE A 225 -69.17 10.07 16.18
N ILE A 226 -69.38 10.05 14.86
CA ILE A 226 -70.58 10.65 14.24
C ILE A 226 -71.88 9.97 14.67
N ASN A 227 -71.81 8.70 15.07
CA ASN A 227 -72.96 7.91 15.52
C ASN A 227 -73.16 7.92 17.05
N THR A 228 -72.28 8.58 17.83
CA THR A 228 -72.36 8.59 19.29
C THR A 228 -73.21 9.76 19.80
N LYS A 229 -74.28 9.45 20.55
CA LYS A 229 -75.19 10.46 21.15
C LYS A 229 -74.81 10.88 22.58
N ASN A 230 -73.96 10.11 23.26
CA ASN A 230 -73.54 10.41 24.62
C ASN A 230 -72.33 11.37 24.62
N ASN A 231 -72.50 12.57 25.17
CA ASN A 231 -71.46 13.62 25.15
C ASN A 231 -70.15 13.21 25.82
N LYS A 232 -70.18 12.47 26.94
CA LYS A 232 -68.96 12.03 27.62
C LYS A 232 -68.16 11.07 26.74
N MET A 233 -68.85 10.07 26.17
CA MET A 233 -68.24 9.09 25.28
C MET A 233 -67.78 9.71 23.95
N TRP A 234 -68.51 10.71 23.45
CA TRP A 234 -68.13 11.46 22.26
C TRP A 234 -66.81 12.21 22.44
N ILE A 235 -66.63 12.89 23.58
CA ILE A 235 -65.36 13.58 23.92
C ILE A 235 -64.20 12.58 24.03
N GLU A 236 -64.41 11.43 24.67
CA GLU A 236 -63.38 10.38 24.79
C GLU A 236 -62.92 9.84 23.43
N LEU A 237 -63.86 9.60 22.50
CA LEU A 237 -63.56 9.12 21.15
C LEU A 237 -62.81 10.18 20.31
N ILE A 238 -63.15 11.47 20.46
CA ILE A 238 -62.43 12.57 19.80
C ILE A 238 -61.00 12.67 20.29
N ASN A 239 -60.78 12.59 21.60
CA ASN A 239 -59.43 12.62 22.15
C ASN A 239 -58.58 11.46 21.62
N LYS A 240 -59.18 10.27 21.52
CA LYS A 240 -58.52 9.09 20.93
C LYS A 240 -58.17 9.30 19.45
N LEU A 241 -59.07 9.89 18.67
CA LEU A 241 -58.81 10.19 17.26
C LEU A 241 -57.72 11.24 17.10
N ASN A 242 -57.74 12.31 17.90
CA ASN A 242 -56.73 13.37 17.87
C ASN A 242 -55.33 12.84 18.23
N ILE A 243 -55.23 11.88 19.15
CA ILE A 243 -53.95 11.22 19.46
C ILE A 243 -53.46 10.40 18.26
N LEU A 244 -54.34 9.65 17.60
CA LEU A 244 -53.97 8.87 16.41
C LEU A 244 -53.53 9.76 15.25
N LEU A 245 -54.21 10.88 15.02
CA LEU A 245 -53.87 11.84 13.96
C LEU A 245 -52.55 12.58 14.22
N LYS A 246 -52.15 12.77 15.48
CA LYS A 246 -50.85 13.40 15.83
C LYS A 246 -49.63 12.53 15.52
N ASN A 247 -49.84 11.23 15.30
CA ASN A 247 -48.76 10.27 15.05
C ASN A 247 -48.44 10.12 13.54
N TYR A 248 -49.03 10.97 12.69
CA TYR A 248 -48.80 11.07 11.24
C TYR A 248 -48.60 12.53 10.84
#